data_AF-A0A957TPG1-F1
#
_entry.id   AF-A0A957TPG1-F1
#
_cell.length_a   1.000
_cell.length_b   1.000
_cell.length_c   1.000
_cell.angle_alpha   90.00
_cell.angle_beta   90.00
_cell.angle_gamma   90.00
#
_symmetry.space_group_name_H-M   'P 1'
#
loop_
_entity.id
_entity.type
_entity.pdbx_description
1 polymer ?
#
loop_
_entity_poly.entity_id
_entity_poly.type
_entity_poly.pdbx_seq_one_letter_code
_entity_poly.pdbx_strand_id
1 'polypeptide(L)'
;NGERNGMTQEQMQADNIVYLHVLNWPKEGKICVNWIGASKAYLLRDAKQTPLPFTQASGQLIIDGPQVAPDPHVTVLMFEQDL
;
A
#
# COMPACT_ATOMS: atom_id res chain seq x y z
N ASN A 1 -9.32 -2.31 12.21
CA ASN A 1 -10.10 -1.39 11.34
C ASN A 1 -9.70 0.03 11.65
N GLY A 2 -8.88 0.64 10.79
CA GLY A 2 -8.43 2.02 10.94
C GLY A 2 -8.75 2.79 9.68
N GLU A 3 -9.80 3.61 9.71
CA GLU A 3 -9.97 4.66 8.71
C GLU A 3 -8.87 5.70 8.95
N ARG A 4 -7.93 5.83 8.02
CA ARG A 4 -6.90 6.88 8.04
C ARG A 4 -6.93 7.58 6.68
N ASN A 5 -7.20 8.89 6.69
CA ASN A 5 -7.28 9.74 5.48
C ASN A 5 -8.36 9.32 4.45
N GLY A 6 -9.50 8.77 4.89
CA GLY A 6 -10.61 8.35 4.02
C GLY A 6 -10.40 7.01 3.30
N MET A 7 -9.26 6.37 3.54
CA MET A 7 -8.94 5.01 3.09
C MET A 7 -9.30 4.02 4.20
N THR A 8 -9.99 2.94 3.83
CA THR A 8 -10.20 1.79 4.71
C THR A 8 -9.21 0.71 4.31
N GLN A 9 -8.45 0.22 5.31
CA GLN A 9 -7.42 -0.77 5.07
C GLN A 9 -7.40 -1.88 6.12
N GLU A 10 -7.01 -3.06 5.67
CA GLU A 10 -6.74 -4.22 6.50
C GLU A 10 -5.36 -4.76 6.15
N GLN A 11 -4.56 -5.08 7.17
CA GLN A 11 -3.20 -5.55 6.97
C GLN A 11 -3.05 -6.98 7.45
N MET A 12 -2.27 -7.76 6.72
CA MET A 12 -1.79 -9.08 7.12
C MET A 12 -0.27 -9.09 6.98
N GLN A 13 0.43 -9.63 7.97
CA GLN A 13 1.89 -9.67 7.99
C GLN A 13 2.36 -11.13 8.03
N ALA A 14 3.39 -11.44 7.25
CA ALA A 14 4.09 -12.71 7.26
C ALA A 14 5.59 -12.43 7.07
N ASP A 15 6.41 -12.76 8.07
CA ASP A 15 7.83 -12.39 8.09
C ASP A 15 8.07 -10.89 7.88
N ASN A 16 8.88 -10.52 6.88
CA ASN A 16 9.13 -9.13 6.48
C ASN A 16 8.14 -8.64 5.40
N ILE A 17 7.09 -9.39 5.12
CA ILE A 17 6.09 -9.09 4.09
C ILE A 17 4.82 -8.58 4.75
N VAL A 18 4.30 -7.47 4.22
CA VAL A 18 3.02 -6.90 4.60
C VAL A 18 2.10 -6.89 3.39
N TYR A 19 0.91 -7.46 3.53
CA TYR A 19 -0.18 -7.37 2.59
C TYR A 19 -1.19 -6.34 3.08
N LEU A 20 -1.39 -5.27 2.32
CA LEU A 20 -2.35 -4.23 2.62
C LEU A 20 -3.53 -4.31 1.67
N HIS A 21 -4.68 -4.69 2.22
CA HIS A 21 -5.95 -4.66 1.53
C HIS A 21 -6.50 -3.25 1.60
N VAL A 22 -6.70 -2.63 0.45
CA VAL A 22 -7.25 -1.29 0.29
C VAL A 22 -8.68 -1.45 -0.22
N LEU A 23 -9.64 -1.28 0.67
CA LEU A 23 -11.07 -1.45 0.40
C LEU A 23 -11.67 -0.17 -0.17
N ASN A 24 -11.17 0.98 0.26
CA ASN A 24 -11.51 2.28 -0.32
C ASN A 24 -10.25 2.92 -0.88
N TRP A 25 -10.15 2.96 -2.21
CA TRP A 25 -8.98 3.50 -2.89
C TRP A 25 -8.88 5.01 -2.67
N PRO A 26 -7.71 5.53 -2.27
CA PRO A 26 -7.56 6.96 -2.05
C PRO A 26 -7.68 7.72 -3.38
N LYS A 27 -8.19 8.95 -3.30
CA LYS A 27 -8.18 9.87 -4.43
C LYS A 27 -6.74 10.05 -4.92
N GLU A 28 -6.59 10.17 -6.24
CA GLU A 28 -5.29 10.40 -6.89
C GLU A 28 -4.28 9.26 -6.69
N GLY A 29 -4.70 8.08 -6.20
CA GLY A 29 -3.83 6.92 -6.01
C GLY A 29 -2.77 7.09 -4.92
N LYS A 30 -2.90 8.10 -4.04
CA LYS A 30 -1.92 8.38 -2.98
C LYS A 30 -2.22 7.55 -1.74
N ILE A 31 -1.43 6.51 -1.51
CA ILE A 31 -1.64 5.56 -0.41
C ILE A 31 -0.70 5.93 0.73
N CYS A 32 -1.26 6.36 1.85
CA CYS A 32 -0.50 6.82 3.01
C CYS A 32 -0.49 5.74 4.11
N VAL A 33 0.70 5.28 4.46
CA VAL A 33 0.93 4.25 5.48
C VAL A 33 1.88 4.81 6.53
N ASN A 34 1.39 5.01 7.76
CA ASN A 34 2.15 5.73 8.81
C ASN A 34 2.64 4.79 9.92
N TRP A 35 2.89 3.52 9.59
CA TRP A 35 3.24 2.49 10.58
C TRP A 35 4.30 1.50 10.08
N ILE A 36 4.80 1.67 8.85
CA ILE A 36 5.90 0.87 8.28
C ILE A 36 6.86 1.75 7.49
N GLY A 37 8.11 1.30 7.44
CA GLY A 37 8.98 1.55 6.30
C GLY A 37 8.87 0.42 5.28
N ALA A 38 9.18 0.71 4.02
CA ALA A 38 9.18 -0.29 2.97
C ALA A 38 10.42 -0.14 2.08
N SER A 39 11.09 -1.26 1.80
CA SER A 39 12.14 -1.36 0.80
C SER A 39 11.55 -1.60 -0.60
N LYS A 40 10.39 -2.24 -0.67
CA LYS A 40 9.65 -2.52 -1.92
C LYS A 40 8.16 -2.38 -1.72
N ALA A 41 7.48 -1.94 -2.77
CA ALA A 41 6.03 -1.88 -2.85
C ALA A 41 5.58 -2.30 -4.26
N TYR A 42 4.57 -3.16 -4.36
CA TYR A 42 3.95 -3.50 -5.65
C TYR A 42 2.50 -3.94 -5.47
N LEU A 43 1.74 -3.95 -6.56
CA LEU A 43 0.38 -4.50 -6.59
C LEU A 43 0.45 -6.03 -6.61
N LEU A 44 -0.26 -6.71 -5.71
CA LEU A 44 -0.24 -8.17 -5.63
C LEU A 44 -0.73 -8.84 -6.93
N ARG A 45 -1.66 -8.19 -7.64
CA ARG A 45 -2.20 -8.68 -8.92
C ARG A 45 -1.29 -8.40 -10.12
N ASP A 46 -0.26 -7.57 -9.96
CA ASP A 46 0.71 -7.37 -11.03
C ASP A 46 1.69 -8.54 -11.06
N ALA A 47 1.48 -9.45 -12.01
CA ALA A 47 2.35 -10.61 -12.21
C ALA A 47 3.82 -10.23 -12.50
N LYS A 48 4.08 -9.01 -12.97
CA LYS A 48 5.43 -8.49 -13.21
C LYS A 48 6.08 -7.90 -11.96
N GLN A 49 5.31 -7.72 -10.87
CA GLN A 49 5.74 -7.08 -9.64
C GLN A 49 6.44 -5.74 -9.90
N THR A 50 5.83 -4.91 -10.75
CA THR A 50 6.38 -3.60 -11.10
C THR A 50 6.48 -2.75 -9.83
N PRO A 51 7.67 -2.25 -9.47
CA PRO A 51 7.83 -1.43 -8.28
C PRO A 51 6.98 -0.16 -8.36
N LEU A 52 6.21 0.09 -7.30
CA LEU A 52 5.50 1.35 -7.12
C LEU A 52 6.46 2.40 -6.56
N PRO A 53 6.47 3.63 -7.09
CA PRO A 53 7.21 4.71 -6.47
C PRO A 53 6.65 5.00 -5.08
N PHE A 54 7.53 5.30 -4.14
CA PHE A 54 7.12 5.76 -2.82
C PHE A 54 8.12 6.75 -2.25
N THR A 55 7.66 7.57 -1.32
CA THR A 55 8.48 8.45 -0.50
C THR A 55 8.28 8.06 0.95
N GLN A 56 9.38 7.99 1.71
CA GLN A 56 9.35 7.73 3.14
C GLN A 56 10.04 8.86 3.90
N ALA A 57 9.30 9.53 4.77
CA ALA A 57 9.80 10.61 5.61
C ALA A 57 9.06 10.67 6.93
N SER A 58 9.77 10.91 8.03
CA SER A 58 9.15 11.15 9.36
C SER A 58 8.18 10.05 9.83
N GLY A 59 8.45 8.79 9.51
CA GLY A 59 7.58 7.64 9.85
C GLY A 59 6.32 7.52 8.98
N GLN A 60 6.22 8.30 7.91
CA GLN A 60 5.16 8.24 6.92
C GLN A 60 5.72 7.69 5.60
N LEU A 61 5.07 6.65 5.08
CA LEU A 61 5.28 6.09 3.75
C LEU A 61 4.12 6.54 2.85
N ILE A 62 4.43 7.19 1.74
CA ILE A 62 3.47 7.63 0.72
C ILE A 62 3.79 6.88 -0.56
N ILE A 63 2.88 6.01 -0.99
CA ILE A 63 3.02 5.22 -2.22
C ILE A 63 2.19 5.84 -3.33
N ASP A 64 2.79 5.94 -4.50
CA ASP A 64 2.16 6.38 -5.73
C ASP A 64 1.56 5.18 -6.46
N GLY A 65 0.29 4.93 -6.19
CA GLY A 65 -0.50 3.94 -6.92
C GLY A 65 -1.15 4.53 -8.18
N PRO A 66 -1.85 3.69 -8.95
CA PRO A 66 -2.66 4.15 -10.07
C PRO A 66 -3.77 5.13 -9.64
N GLN A 67 -4.12 6.06 -10.54
CA GLN A 67 -5.18 7.05 -10.31
C GLN A 67 -6.56 6.41 -10.04
N VAL A 68 -6.82 5.25 -10.67
CA VAL A 68 -8.03 4.46 -10.52
C VAL A 68 -7.67 3.14 -9.85
N ALA A 69 -8.52 2.68 -8.94
CA ALA A 69 -8.33 1.41 -8.26
C ALA A 69 -8.12 0.25 -9.27
N PRO A 70 -7.02 -0.50 -9.17
CA PRO A 70 -6.80 -1.69 -9.99
C PRO A 70 -7.89 -2.76 -9.84
N ASP A 71 -8.48 -2.87 -8.65
CA ASP A 71 -9.68 -3.66 -8.37
C ASP A 71 -10.72 -2.78 -7.67
N PRO A 72 -11.99 -2.79 -8.14
CA PRO A 72 -13.04 -1.91 -7.61
C PRO A 72 -13.58 -2.31 -6.23
N HIS A 73 -13.29 -3.52 -5.75
CA HIS A 73 -13.73 -4.03 -4.45
C HIS A 73 -12.60 -4.04 -3.43
N VAL A 74 -11.44 -4.56 -3.82
CA VAL A 74 -10.26 -4.63 -2.94
C VAL A 74 -8.99 -4.69 -3.76
N THR A 75 -8.16 -3.66 -3.62
CA THR A 75 -6.81 -3.68 -4.16
C THR A 75 -5.83 -4.10 -3.08
N VAL A 76 -4.98 -5.09 -3.36
CA VAL A 76 -3.97 -5.56 -2.41
C VAL A 76 -2.60 -5.08 -2.84
N LEU A 77 -1.92 -4.35 -1.95
CA LEU A 77 -0.51 -4.02 -2.07
C LEU A 77 0.31 -5.02 -1.25
N MET A 78 1.48 -5.35 -1.75
CA MET A 78 2.51 -6.02 -0.98
C MET A 78 3.64 -5.04 -0.70
N PHE A 79 4.13 -5.04 0.53
CA PHE A 79 5.32 -4.32 0.96
C PHE A 79 6.34 -5.27 1.56
N GLU A 80 7.60 -5.11 1.16
CA GLU A 80 8.73 -5.68 1.90
C GLU A 80 9.20 -4.63 2.90
N GLN A 81 9.20 -4.96 4.19
CA GLN A 81 9.62 -4.04 5.24
C GLN A 81 11.14 -3.96 5.33
N ASP A 82 11.64 -2.78 5.68
CA ASP A 82 12.99 -2.62 6.19
C ASP A 82 13.06 -3.22 7.62
N LEU A 83 13.95 -4.18 7.83
CA LEU A 83 14.23 -4.77 9.15
C LEU A 83 15.21 -3.92 9.96
#